data_AF-A0A5C4RJ82-F1
#
_entry.id   AF-A0A5C4RJ82-F1
#
_cell.length_a   1.000
_cell.length_b   1.000
_cell.length_c   1.000
_cell.angle_alpha   90.00
_cell.angle_beta   90.00
_cell.angle_gamma   90.00
#
_symmetry.space_group_name_H-M   'P 1'
#
loop_
_entity.id
_entity.type
_entity.pdbx_description
1 polymer ?
#
loop_
_entity_poly.entity_id
_entity_poly.type
_entity_poly.pdbx_seq_one_letter_code
_entity_poly.pdbx_strand_id
1 'polypeptide(L)'
;MSAKNDFKAFSTSNNANVVSQGRYEESKDLLTGFPPDDVPTHLLNKVLRQSSTIASVVANFIAEQSGEDVLDNGDITKLTAQLSKAFYISAKRVGDIYLSAHPASDLAKGEYIANGAIHEIDSTVGRALNNLSDAYKAAWGIKQNGKKINLPNLFVDGRGIFVRAGLQPGVIQGDAIRNITGNLGWQAHGLFTRTSGVFYGVRSTATVIAAGTNANSDHGYSAYTTFDASKVVPTADENRPLNVSMIPVIYLGV
;
A
#
# COMPACT_ATOMS: atom_id res chain seq x y z
N MET A 1 16.21 17.01 -18.13
CA MET A 1 16.57 18.42 -17.88
C MET A 1 16.50 18.66 -16.40
N SER A 2 17.46 19.37 -15.81
CA SER A 2 17.41 19.75 -14.38
C SER A 2 16.34 20.84 -14.20
N ALA A 3 15.54 20.74 -13.14
CA ALA A 3 14.57 21.78 -12.79
C ALA A 3 15.30 23.10 -12.46
N LYS A 4 14.70 24.23 -12.82
CA LYS A 4 15.23 25.59 -12.61
C LYS A 4 14.89 26.10 -11.22
N ASN A 5 15.86 26.74 -10.56
CA ASN A 5 15.67 27.46 -9.30
C ASN A 5 15.98 28.95 -9.51
N ASP A 6 15.01 29.85 -9.27
CA ASP A 6 15.19 31.30 -9.42
C ASP A 6 15.66 32.02 -8.14
N PHE A 7 15.60 31.37 -6.98
CA PHE A 7 16.13 31.91 -5.72
C PHE A 7 17.66 31.75 -5.70
N LYS A 8 18.39 32.87 -5.80
CA LYS A 8 19.86 32.87 -5.93
C LYS A 8 20.56 33.28 -4.65
N ALA A 9 21.65 32.58 -4.34
CA ALA A 9 22.58 33.00 -3.30
C ALA A 9 23.26 34.32 -3.70
N PHE A 10 23.17 35.33 -2.83
CA PHE A 10 23.73 36.65 -3.06
C PHE A 10 25.22 36.68 -2.71
N SER A 11 26.01 37.39 -3.54
CA SER A 11 27.38 37.77 -3.20
C SER A 11 28.31 36.58 -2.95
N THR A 12 28.26 35.49 -3.72
CA THR A 12 29.03 34.25 -3.44
C THR A 12 30.47 34.23 -3.95
N SER A 13 30.95 35.29 -4.61
CA SER A 13 32.30 35.33 -5.19
C SER A 13 33.41 35.43 -4.13
N ASN A 14 34.61 34.95 -4.47
CA ASN A 14 35.76 34.93 -3.56
C ASN A 14 36.18 36.33 -3.03
N ASN A 15 35.90 37.39 -3.81
CA ASN A 15 36.24 38.78 -3.47
C ASN A 15 35.01 39.66 -3.19
N ALA A 16 33.87 39.05 -2.86
CA ALA A 16 32.67 39.83 -2.62
C ALA A 16 32.77 40.69 -1.35
N ASN A 17 32.14 41.87 -1.39
CA ASN A 17 32.16 42.88 -0.33
C ASN A 17 31.36 42.43 0.91
N VAL A 18 31.93 41.51 1.70
CA VAL A 18 31.28 40.86 2.84
C VAL A 18 32.29 40.66 3.97
N VAL A 19 31.89 40.91 5.23
CA VAL A 19 32.75 40.63 6.40
C VAL A 19 33.14 39.14 6.48
N SER A 20 34.33 38.87 7.04
CA SER A 20 34.72 37.50 7.39
C SER A 20 33.77 36.91 8.43
N GLN A 21 33.74 35.57 8.53
CA GLN A 21 32.88 34.90 9.51
C GLN A 21 33.23 35.29 10.94
N GLY A 22 34.52 35.25 11.32
CA GLY A 22 34.94 35.61 12.69
C GLY A 22 34.57 37.05 13.08
N ARG A 23 34.78 38.03 12.19
CA ARG A 23 34.38 39.43 12.46
C ARG A 23 32.87 39.61 12.60
N TYR A 24 32.09 38.78 11.90
CA TYR A 24 30.64 38.81 12.00
C TYR A 24 30.15 38.26 13.34
N GLU A 25 30.75 37.17 13.81
CA GLU A 25 30.43 36.52 15.10
C GLU A 25 30.81 37.39 16.31
N GLU A 26 31.82 38.25 16.16
CA GLU A 26 32.22 39.24 17.17
C GLU A 26 31.32 40.50 17.20
N SER A 27 30.47 40.71 16.20
CA SER A 27 29.63 41.90 16.12
C SER A 27 28.49 41.86 17.14
N LYS A 28 28.36 42.93 17.93
CA LYS A 28 27.24 43.09 18.88
C LYS A 28 25.88 43.15 18.17
N ASP A 29 25.88 43.67 16.94
CA ASP A 29 24.68 43.80 16.09
C ASP A 29 24.09 42.44 15.71
N LEU A 30 24.85 41.34 15.84
CA LEU A 30 24.31 39.98 15.68
C LEU A 30 23.19 39.69 16.69
N LEU A 31 23.29 40.27 17.90
CA LEU A 31 22.32 40.10 18.98
C LEU A 31 21.28 41.21 19.01
N THR A 32 21.69 42.45 18.75
CA THR A 32 20.83 43.64 18.93
C THR A 32 20.21 44.18 17.64
N GLY A 33 20.62 43.65 16.48
CA GLY A 33 20.29 44.22 15.18
C GLY A 33 21.11 45.47 14.85
N PHE A 34 20.91 45.99 13.64
CA PHE A 34 21.62 47.18 13.16
C PHE A 34 21.09 48.47 13.81
N PRO A 35 21.94 49.48 14.05
CA PRO A 35 21.51 50.80 14.50
C PRO A 35 20.72 51.54 13.40
N PRO A 36 19.88 52.53 13.76
CA PRO A 36 18.93 53.16 12.83
C PRO A 36 19.55 53.86 11.61
N ASP A 37 20.72 54.48 11.76
CA ASP A 37 21.20 55.47 10.78
C ASP A 37 22.55 55.14 10.12
N ASP A 38 23.19 54.01 10.42
CA ASP A 38 24.48 53.66 9.80
C ASP A 38 24.76 52.14 9.82
N VAL A 39 24.42 51.46 8.72
CA VAL A 39 24.72 50.04 8.54
C VAL A 39 25.89 49.87 7.58
N PRO A 40 27.06 49.39 8.05
CA PRO A 40 28.18 49.14 7.17
C PRO A 40 27.80 48.14 6.06
N THR A 41 27.94 48.52 4.80
CA THR A 41 27.46 47.73 3.64
C THR A 41 28.02 46.30 3.61
N HIS A 42 29.26 46.12 4.02
CA HIS A 42 29.93 44.82 4.09
C HIS A 42 29.35 43.91 5.18
N LEU A 43 28.79 44.50 6.25
CA LEU A 43 28.06 43.80 7.30
C LEU A 43 26.63 43.47 6.85
N LEU A 44 25.94 44.43 6.21
CA LEU A 44 24.63 44.19 5.59
C LEU A 44 24.70 43.05 4.56
N ASN A 45 25.70 43.09 3.67
CA ASN A 45 25.90 42.06 2.66
C ASN A 45 26.16 40.67 3.28
N LYS A 46 26.71 40.59 4.50
CA LYS A 46 26.88 39.30 5.20
C LYS A 46 25.55 38.69 5.60
N VAL A 47 24.64 39.49 6.16
CA VAL A 47 23.29 39.06 6.53
C VAL A 47 22.51 38.63 5.28
N LEU A 48 22.57 39.44 4.22
CA LEU A 48 21.94 39.13 2.93
C LEU A 48 22.54 37.87 2.30
N ARG A 49 23.86 37.67 2.36
CA ARG A 49 24.52 36.44 1.87
C ARG A 49 24.04 35.23 2.64
N GLN A 50 24.06 35.24 3.98
CA GLN A 50 23.66 34.07 4.78
C GLN A 50 22.19 33.69 4.52
N SER A 51 21.28 34.66 4.54
CA SER A 51 19.85 34.44 4.28
C SER A 51 19.58 33.93 2.87
N SER A 52 20.09 34.61 1.84
CA SER A 52 19.89 34.19 0.44
C SER A 52 20.56 32.86 0.10
N THR A 53 21.67 32.51 0.75
CA THR A 53 22.32 31.21 0.57
C THR A 53 21.42 30.09 1.06
N ILE A 54 20.86 30.22 2.27
CA ILE A 54 19.90 29.22 2.80
C ILE A 54 18.65 29.16 1.93
N ALA A 55 18.09 30.30 1.52
CA ALA A 55 16.92 30.34 0.63
C ALA A 55 17.19 29.62 -0.69
N SER A 56 18.37 29.85 -1.30
CA SER A 56 18.79 29.20 -2.54
C SER A 56 18.98 27.69 -2.37
N VAL A 57 19.57 27.24 -1.26
CA VAL A 57 19.72 25.81 -0.92
C VAL A 57 18.37 25.13 -0.76
N VAL A 58 17.45 25.74 0.00
CA VAL A 58 16.09 25.20 0.20
C VAL A 58 15.34 25.15 -1.13
N ALA A 59 15.37 26.21 -1.93
CA ALA A 59 14.72 26.22 -3.23
C ALA A 59 15.33 25.19 -4.21
N ASN A 60 16.64 24.95 -4.16
CA ASN A 60 17.28 23.91 -4.96
C ASN A 60 16.84 22.50 -4.51
N PHE A 61 16.76 22.26 -3.19
CA PHE A 61 16.20 21.02 -2.66
C PHE A 61 14.77 20.81 -3.13
N ILE A 62 13.92 21.85 -3.07
CA ILE A 62 12.55 21.77 -3.58
C ILE A 62 12.54 21.42 -5.07
N ALA A 63 13.35 22.07 -5.89
CA ALA A 63 13.40 21.83 -7.34
C ALA A 63 13.82 20.38 -7.66
N GLU A 64 14.86 19.87 -6.99
CA GLU A 64 15.37 18.51 -7.16
C GLU A 64 14.35 17.46 -6.72
N GLN A 65 13.74 17.63 -5.55
CA GLN A 65 12.81 16.65 -4.98
C GLN A 65 11.43 16.69 -5.64
N SER A 66 10.95 17.86 -6.05
CA SER A 66 9.66 18.01 -6.74
C SER A 66 9.71 17.68 -8.22
N GLY A 67 10.90 17.80 -8.85
CA GLY A 67 11.08 17.69 -10.30
C GLY A 67 10.49 18.86 -11.09
N GLU A 68 10.19 19.98 -10.44
CA GLU A 68 9.53 21.15 -11.02
C GLU A 68 10.34 22.43 -10.82
N ASP A 69 10.17 23.40 -11.72
CA ASP A 69 10.80 24.71 -11.58
C ASP A 69 10.26 25.46 -10.36
N VAL A 70 11.19 26.06 -9.60
CA VAL A 70 10.93 26.89 -8.42
C VAL A 70 11.19 28.35 -8.80
N LEU A 71 10.10 29.08 -9.10
CA LEU A 71 10.13 30.42 -9.66
C LEU A 71 9.95 31.50 -8.58
N ASP A 72 10.66 32.62 -8.72
CA ASP A 72 10.49 33.81 -7.88
C ASP A 72 9.45 34.76 -8.54
N ASN A 73 8.17 34.39 -8.46
CA ASN A 73 7.06 35.11 -9.08
C ASN A 73 5.93 35.48 -8.09
N GLY A 74 6.16 35.28 -6.79
CA GLY A 74 5.19 35.56 -5.74
C GLY A 74 4.07 34.51 -5.57
N ASP A 75 4.09 33.39 -6.28
CA ASP A 75 3.11 32.30 -6.13
C ASP A 75 3.42 31.43 -4.89
N ILE A 76 3.04 31.93 -3.73
CA ILE A 76 3.26 31.27 -2.43
C ILE A 76 2.50 29.94 -2.36
N THR A 77 1.34 29.83 -3.02
CA THR A 77 0.53 28.60 -3.03
C THR A 77 1.27 27.49 -3.76
N LYS A 78 1.81 27.76 -4.95
CA LYS A 78 2.62 26.79 -5.70
C LYS A 78 3.89 26.43 -4.95
N LEU A 79 4.62 27.43 -4.43
CA LEU A 79 5.85 27.18 -3.68
C LEU A 79 5.61 26.30 -2.44
N THR A 80 4.50 26.51 -1.73
CA THR A 80 4.10 25.68 -0.59
C THR A 80 3.76 24.25 -1.00
N ALA A 81 3.07 24.07 -2.12
CA ALA A 81 2.77 22.74 -2.67
C ALA A 81 4.06 21.99 -3.07
N GLN A 82 4.99 22.69 -3.71
CA GLN A 82 6.29 22.13 -4.11
C GLN A 82 7.15 21.76 -2.89
N LEU A 83 7.20 22.62 -1.87
CA LEU A 83 7.89 22.32 -0.61
C LEU A 83 7.29 21.11 0.10
N SER A 84 5.96 21.02 0.13
CA SER A 84 5.27 19.85 0.69
C SER A 84 5.69 18.59 -0.06
N LYS A 85 5.66 18.61 -1.40
CA LYS A 85 6.09 17.48 -2.25
C LYS A 85 7.55 17.07 -1.97
N ALA A 86 8.44 18.04 -1.72
CA ALA A 86 9.83 17.79 -1.40
C ALA A 86 10.02 17.06 -0.04
N PHE A 87 9.15 17.30 0.94
CA PHE A 87 9.13 16.55 2.20
C PHE A 87 8.36 15.22 2.11
N TYR A 88 7.39 15.14 1.20
CA TYR A 88 6.63 13.91 0.92
C TYR A 88 7.39 12.92 0.01
N ILE A 89 8.73 12.96 0.00
CA ILE A 89 9.53 11.75 -0.24
C ILE A 89 9.45 10.88 1.02
N SER A 90 8.22 10.58 1.41
CA SER A 90 7.87 9.43 2.22
C SER A 90 8.24 8.20 1.39
N ALA A 91 8.69 7.14 2.05
CA ALA A 91 8.87 5.83 1.42
C ALA A 91 7.57 5.30 0.75
N LYS A 92 6.44 5.99 0.96
CA LYS A 92 5.11 5.69 0.43
C LYS A 92 4.64 6.82 -0.48
N ARG A 93 4.31 6.47 -1.72
CA ARG A 93 3.66 7.35 -2.70
C ARG A 93 2.14 7.35 -2.47
N VAL A 94 1.48 8.44 -2.86
CA VAL A 94 0.00 8.49 -2.86
C VAL A 94 -0.53 7.36 -3.75
N GLY A 95 -1.43 6.56 -3.18
CA GLY A 95 -1.94 5.34 -3.80
C GLY A 95 -1.17 4.07 -3.41
N ASP A 96 -0.05 4.13 -2.68
CA ASP A 96 0.60 2.88 -2.25
C ASP A 96 -0.32 2.10 -1.31
N ILE A 97 -0.52 0.82 -1.63
CA ILE A 97 -1.31 -0.13 -0.84
C ILE A 97 -0.36 -1.14 -0.21
N TYR A 98 -0.51 -1.38 1.09
CA TYR A 98 0.31 -2.33 1.84
C TYR A 98 -0.46 -2.88 3.05
N LEU A 99 0.15 -3.87 3.71
CA LEU A 99 -0.32 -4.43 4.97
C LEU A 99 0.38 -3.70 6.13
N SER A 100 -0.39 -3.07 7.01
CA SER A 100 0.10 -2.43 8.23
C SER A 100 0.11 -3.42 9.39
N ALA A 101 1.20 -3.42 10.15
CA ALA A 101 1.31 -4.16 11.41
C ALA A 101 0.59 -3.45 12.58
N HIS A 102 0.25 -2.17 12.41
CA HIS A 102 -0.38 -1.36 13.44
C HIS A 102 -1.90 -1.57 13.45
N PRO A 103 -2.55 -1.50 14.62
CA PRO A 103 -4.01 -1.54 14.71
C PRO A 103 -4.64 -0.30 14.07
N ALA A 104 -5.94 -0.38 13.78
CA ALA A 104 -6.69 0.72 13.14
C ALA A 104 -6.63 2.04 13.92
N SER A 105 -6.51 1.97 15.24
CA SER A 105 -6.41 3.14 16.13
C SER A 105 -5.04 3.82 16.09
N ASP A 106 -4.03 3.20 15.49
CA ASP A 106 -2.63 3.64 15.48
C ASP A 106 -2.10 3.76 14.04
N LEU A 107 -3.00 3.99 13.08
CA LEU A 107 -2.60 4.29 11.71
C LEU A 107 -2.00 5.70 11.65
N ALA A 108 -0.93 5.84 10.87
CA ALA A 108 -0.28 7.13 10.70
C ALA A 108 -1.17 8.08 9.89
N LYS A 109 -0.91 9.39 10.02
CA LYS A 109 -1.61 10.40 9.21
C LYS A 109 -1.41 10.11 7.71
N GLY A 110 -2.49 10.17 6.95
CA GLY A 110 -2.51 9.84 5.53
C GLY A 110 -2.70 8.36 5.22
N GLU A 111 -2.75 7.47 6.22
CA GLU A 111 -3.11 6.06 6.03
C GLU A 111 -4.61 5.85 6.24
N TYR A 112 -5.23 5.11 5.33
CA TYR A 112 -6.64 4.78 5.39
C TYR A 112 -6.83 3.27 5.17
N ILE A 113 -7.71 2.64 5.93
CA ILE A 113 -8.03 1.22 5.74
C ILE A 113 -8.67 1.04 4.36
N ALA A 114 -8.17 0.10 3.57
CA ALA A 114 -8.71 -0.24 2.25
C ALA A 114 -9.97 -1.11 2.38
N ASN A 115 -11.04 -0.56 2.97
CA ASN A 115 -12.29 -1.24 3.29
C ASN A 115 -13.49 -0.79 2.43
N GLY A 116 -13.25 -0.03 1.36
CA GLY A 116 -14.33 0.47 0.52
C GLY A 116 -15.10 1.67 1.10
N ALA A 117 -14.66 2.29 2.20
CA ALA A 117 -15.35 3.43 2.78
C ALA A 117 -15.54 4.56 1.76
N ILE A 118 -16.65 5.27 1.90
CA ILE A 118 -17.08 6.30 0.95
C ILE A 118 -16.79 7.68 1.52
N HIS A 119 -16.20 8.54 0.69
CA HIS A 119 -15.88 9.92 1.02
C HIS A 119 -16.54 10.88 0.03
N GLU A 120 -16.83 12.11 0.48
CA GLU A 120 -17.25 13.19 -0.43
C GLU A 120 -16.07 13.58 -1.33
N ILE A 121 -16.34 13.86 -2.60
CA ILE A 121 -15.35 14.12 -3.65
C ILE A 121 -14.53 15.39 -3.39
N ASP A 122 -15.11 16.34 -2.66
CA ASP A 122 -14.51 17.62 -2.27
C ASP A 122 -13.81 17.56 -0.90
N SER A 123 -13.85 16.44 -0.20
CA SER A 123 -13.03 16.22 1.00
C SER A 123 -11.53 16.12 0.62
N THR A 124 -10.64 16.25 1.60
CA THR A 124 -9.19 16.06 1.39
C THR A 124 -8.89 14.68 0.81
N VAL A 125 -9.51 13.64 1.39
CA VAL A 125 -9.43 12.25 0.95
C VAL A 125 -10.02 12.06 -0.45
N GLY A 126 -11.20 12.63 -0.69
CA GLY A 126 -11.89 12.53 -1.97
C GLY A 126 -11.08 13.15 -3.11
N ARG A 127 -10.48 14.32 -2.90
CA ARG A 127 -9.57 14.95 -3.86
C ARG A 127 -8.32 14.11 -4.12
N ALA A 128 -7.70 13.57 -3.06
CA ALA A 128 -6.52 12.71 -3.20
C ALA A 128 -6.82 11.45 -4.02
N LEU A 129 -7.96 10.79 -3.76
CA LEU A 129 -8.43 9.64 -4.54
C LEU A 129 -8.77 10.01 -5.98
N ASN A 130 -9.43 11.15 -6.20
CA ASN A 130 -9.83 11.57 -7.54
C ASN A 130 -8.63 11.91 -8.44
N ASN A 131 -7.55 12.43 -7.84
CA ASN A 131 -6.30 12.76 -8.51
C ASN A 131 -5.47 11.53 -8.92
N LEU A 132 -5.83 10.32 -8.45
CA LEU A 132 -5.23 9.08 -8.95
C LEU A 132 -5.63 8.85 -10.42
N SER A 133 -4.76 8.20 -11.18
CA SER A 133 -5.01 7.93 -12.60
C SER A 133 -6.25 7.05 -12.79
N ASP A 134 -6.94 7.22 -13.91
CA ASP A 134 -8.13 6.41 -14.22
C ASP A 134 -7.80 4.92 -14.30
N ALA A 135 -6.60 4.57 -14.80
CA ALA A 135 -6.11 3.19 -14.82
C ALA A 135 -5.93 2.62 -13.41
N TYR A 136 -5.38 3.41 -12.47
CA TYR A 136 -5.24 3.01 -11.08
C TYR A 136 -6.62 2.81 -10.44
N LYS A 137 -7.52 3.78 -10.62
CA LYS A 137 -8.88 3.72 -10.06
C LYS A 137 -9.65 2.50 -10.58
N ALA A 138 -9.53 2.21 -11.89
CA ALA A 138 -10.12 1.03 -12.50
C ALA A 138 -9.56 -0.28 -11.92
N ALA A 139 -8.23 -0.38 -11.77
CA ALA A 139 -7.58 -1.57 -11.22
C ALA A 139 -8.06 -1.88 -9.79
N TRP A 140 -8.16 -0.87 -8.93
CA TRP A 140 -8.47 -1.05 -7.51
C TRP A 140 -9.94 -0.84 -7.13
N GLY A 141 -10.83 -0.76 -8.13
CA GLY A 141 -12.26 -0.60 -7.90
C GLY A 141 -12.66 0.71 -7.22
N ILE A 142 -11.86 1.77 -7.38
CA ILE A 142 -12.17 3.13 -6.92
C ILE A 142 -13.10 3.76 -7.94
N LYS A 143 -14.31 4.12 -7.51
CA LYS A 143 -15.37 4.63 -8.38
C LYS A 143 -15.96 5.89 -7.78
N GLN A 144 -16.12 6.89 -8.63
CA GLN A 144 -16.93 8.05 -8.29
C GLN A 144 -18.40 7.76 -8.61
N ASN A 145 -19.29 8.07 -7.68
CA ASN A 145 -20.74 8.06 -7.88
C ASN A 145 -21.32 9.40 -7.40
N GLY A 146 -21.64 10.28 -8.35
CA GLY A 146 -22.04 11.65 -8.05
C GLY A 146 -20.94 12.42 -7.32
N LYS A 147 -21.26 12.93 -6.13
CA LYS A 147 -20.32 13.65 -5.26
C LYS A 147 -19.54 12.74 -4.31
N LYS A 148 -19.62 11.42 -4.48
CA LYS A 148 -18.96 10.45 -3.60
C LYS A 148 -17.93 9.62 -4.34
N ILE A 149 -16.88 9.21 -3.64
CA ILE A 149 -15.83 8.31 -4.14
C ILE A 149 -15.45 7.30 -3.05
N ASN A 150 -15.23 6.04 -3.42
CA ASN A 150 -14.86 4.99 -2.46
C ASN A 150 -13.34 4.78 -2.38
N LEU A 151 -12.86 4.39 -1.20
CA LEU A 151 -11.56 3.73 -1.05
C LEU A 151 -11.56 2.39 -1.80
N PRO A 152 -10.38 1.84 -2.14
CA PRO A 152 -10.28 0.44 -2.55
C PRO A 152 -10.87 -0.47 -1.46
N ASN A 153 -11.41 -1.62 -1.86
CA ASN A 153 -11.93 -2.62 -0.93
C ASN A 153 -11.13 -3.93 -1.04
N LEU A 154 -10.33 -4.21 -0.01
CA LEU A 154 -9.53 -5.42 0.12
C LEU A 154 -10.13 -6.40 1.13
N PHE A 155 -11.44 -6.32 1.33
CA PHE A 155 -12.21 -7.26 2.14
C PHE A 155 -13.32 -7.89 1.32
N VAL A 156 -13.53 -9.19 1.52
CA VAL A 156 -14.65 -9.96 0.95
C VAL A 156 -15.30 -10.71 2.12
N ASP A 157 -16.58 -10.46 2.36
CA ASP A 157 -17.36 -11.06 3.46
C ASP A 157 -16.70 -10.90 4.85
N GLY A 158 -16.12 -9.73 5.10
CA GLY A 158 -15.42 -9.42 6.36
C GLY A 158 -14.03 -10.03 6.49
N ARG A 159 -13.55 -10.80 5.50
CA ARG A 159 -12.20 -11.37 5.47
C ARG A 159 -11.28 -10.52 4.61
N GLY A 160 -10.06 -10.26 5.09
CA GLY A 160 -9.03 -9.60 4.29
C GLY A 160 -8.55 -10.48 3.14
N ILE A 161 -8.37 -9.91 1.96
CA ILE A 161 -7.85 -10.62 0.79
C ILE A 161 -6.36 -10.93 1.01
N PHE A 162 -5.95 -12.16 0.66
CA PHE A 162 -4.54 -12.52 0.63
C PHE A 162 -3.84 -11.85 -0.56
N VAL A 163 -2.94 -10.91 -0.28
CA VAL A 163 -2.20 -10.18 -1.32
C VAL A 163 -0.99 -11.01 -1.77
N ARG A 164 -0.92 -11.30 -3.07
CA ARG A 164 0.20 -12.01 -3.71
C ARG A 164 0.75 -11.22 -4.89
N ALA A 165 2.01 -11.48 -5.25
CA ALA A 165 2.62 -10.87 -6.43
C ALA A 165 1.91 -11.32 -7.72
N GLY A 166 1.72 -10.38 -8.65
CA GLY A 166 1.10 -10.60 -9.96
C GLY A 166 1.39 -9.42 -10.91
N LEU A 167 1.13 -9.62 -12.20
CA LEU A 167 1.37 -8.61 -13.25
C LEU A 167 0.16 -7.70 -13.51
N GLN A 168 -1.01 -8.05 -12.98
CA GLN A 168 -2.25 -7.27 -13.13
C GLN A 168 -2.73 -6.83 -11.75
N PRO A 169 -2.51 -5.56 -11.38
CA PRO A 169 -2.96 -5.03 -10.09
C PRO A 169 -4.48 -5.10 -9.92
N GLY A 170 -4.94 -5.35 -8.69
CA GLY A 170 -6.35 -5.29 -8.31
C GLY A 170 -7.26 -6.41 -8.81
N VAL A 171 -6.74 -7.38 -9.57
CA VAL A 171 -7.50 -8.58 -9.96
C VAL A 171 -7.62 -9.53 -8.76
N ILE A 172 -8.85 -9.72 -8.28
CA ILE A 172 -9.15 -10.69 -7.23
C ILE A 172 -9.30 -12.07 -7.86
N GLN A 173 -8.53 -13.03 -7.37
CA GLN A 173 -8.68 -14.44 -7.71
C GLN A 173 -9.57 -15.11 -6.66
N GLY A 174 -10.54 -15.92 -7.09
CA GLY A 174 -11.37 -16.69 -6.19
C GLY A 174 -10.60 -17.80 -5.48
N ASP A 175 -11.19 -18.33 -4.41
CA ASP A 175 -10.62 -19.43 -3.64
C ASP A 175 -10.41 -20.67 -4.53
N ALA A 176 -9.21 -21.23 -4.47
CA ALA A 176 -8.86 -22.46 -5.19
C ALA A 176 -7.99 -23.35 -4.30
N ILE A 177 -8.21 -24.67 -4.41
CA ILE A 177 -7.39 -25.69 -3.76
C ILE A 177 -6.77 -26.60 -4.82
N ARG A 178 -5.62 -27.19 -4.51
CA ARG A 178 -4.99 -28.22 -5.34
C ARG A 178 -5.91 -29.44 -5.47
N ASN A 179 -5.71 -30.25 -6.52
CA ASN A 179 -6.40 -31.52 -6.65
C ASN A 179 -6.18 -32.41 -5.43
N ILE A 180 -7.27 -33.00 -4.94
CA ILE A 180 -7.27 -33.98 -3.86
C ILE A 180 -7.65 -35.32 -4.47
N THR A 181 -6.73 -36.27 -4.43
CA THR A 181 -6.88 -37.53 -5.16
C THR A 181 -6.98 -38.74 -4.23
N GLY A 182 -7.77 -39.71 -4.64
CA GLY A 182 -7.85 -41.04 -4.05
C GLY A 182 -8.48 -42.00 -5.04
N ASN A 183 -8.33 -43.29 -4.79
CA ASN A 183 -8.97 -44.33 -5.59
C ASN A 183 -10.09 -44.96 -4.77
N LEU A 184 -11.24 -45.14 -5.40
CA LEU A 184 -12.36 -45.91 -4.88
C LEU A 184 -12.74 -46.92 -5.94
N GLY A 185 -12.75 -48.20 -5.60
CA GLY A 185 -13.08 -49.24 -6.56
C GLY A 185 -13.42 -50.58 -5.93
N TRP A 186 -13.80 -51.50 -6.80
CA TRP A 186 -14.11 -52.90 -6.51
C TRP A 186 -13.01 -53.84 -7.01
N GLN A 187 -12.99 -55.05 -6.46
CA GLN A 187 -12.15 -56.19 -6.81
C GLN A 187 -12.97 -57.45 -6.50
N ALA A 188 -13.10 -58.34 -7.49
CA ALA A 188 -13.98 -59.52 -7.44
C ALA A 188 -15.47 -59.15 -7.19
N HIS A 189 -16.14 -59.87 -6.29
CA HIS A 189 -17.59 -59.74 -6.01
C HIS A 189 -17.89 -58.84 -4.81
N GLY A 190 -17.15 -57.75 -4.59
CA GLY A 190 -17.38 -56.85 -3.46
C GLY A 190 -17.50 -55.39 -3.87
N LEU A 191 -18.43 -54.67 -3.26
CA LEU A 191 -18.62 -53.22 -3.42
C LEU A 191 -17.63 -52.46 -2.51
N PHE A 192 -16.93 -51.45 -3.06
CA PHE A 192 -15.91 -50.63 -2.37
C PHE A 192 -14.76 -51.42 -1.70
N THR A 193 -14.21 -52.45 -2.35
CA THR A 193 -13.16 -53.30 -1.75
C THR A 193 -11.75 -52.74 -1.83
N ARG A 194 -11.52 -51.66 -2.58
CA ARG A 194 -10.21 -51.00 -2.68
C ARG A 194 -10.35 -49.49 -2.50
N THR A 195 -9.67 -48.97 -1.49
CA THR A 195 -9.58 -47.52 -1.24
C THR A 195 -8.14 -47.08 -1.09
N SER A 196 -7.81 -45.90 -1.61
CA SER A 196 -6.53 -45.24 -1.33
C SER A 196 -6.66 -43.72 -1.36
N GLY A 197 -5.66 -43.03 -0.82
CA GLY A 197 -5.67 -41.57 -0.69
C GLY A 197 -6.73 -41.11 0.32
N VAL A 198 -7.61 -40.23 -0.11
CA VAL A 198 -8.72 -39.70 0.71
C VAL A 198 -9.78 -40.73 1.09
N PHE A 199 -9.88 -41.83 0.36
CA PHE A 199 -10.86 -42.85 0.66
C PHE A 199 -10.31 -43.86 1.66
N TYR A 200 -11.12 -44.22 2.66
CA TYR A 200 -10.83 -45.30 3.60
C TYR A 200 -12.12 -45.92 4.15
N GLY A 201 -11.98 -46.86 5.09
CA GLY A 201 -13.11 -47.39 5.85
C GLY A 201 -13.80 -48.59 5.20
N VAL A 202 -13.17 -49.27 4.23
CA VAL A 202 -13.67 -50.53 3.68
C VAL A 202 -13.87 -51.54 4.81
N ARG A 203 -15.13 -51.87 5.09
CA ARG A 203 -15.52 -52.88 6.09
C ARG A 203 -16.51 -53.90 5.51
N SER A 204 -16.32 -54.35 4.28
CA SER A 204 -17.07 -55.51 3.80
C SER A 204 -16.38 -56.80 4.25
N THR A 205 -16.93 -57.45 5.28
CA THR A 205 -16.55 -58.82 5.67
C THR A 205 -17.35 -59.89 4.92
N ALA A 206 -18.32 -59.48 4.09
CA ALA A 206 -19.16 -60.36 3.28
C ALA A 206 -18.84 -60.21 1.78
N THR A 207 -18.97 -61.31 1.04
CA THR A 207 -19.00 -61.33 -0.43
C THR A 207 -20.32 -60.70 -0.90
N VAL A 208 -20.34 -59.39 -1.14
CA VAL A 208 -21.55 -58.67 -1.56
C VAL A 208 -21.59 -58.57 -3.09
N ILE A 209 -22.27 -59.52 -3.73
CA ILE A 209 -22.50 -59.54 -5.17
C ILE A 209 -23.35 -58.31 -5.56
N ALA A 210 -22.77 -57.33 -6.26
CA ALA A 210 -23.48 -56.17 -6.80
C ALA A 210 -24.32 -56.50 -8.06
N ALA A 211 -24.73 -57.76 -8.22
CA ALA A 211 -25.53 -58.28 -9.32
C ALA A 211 -26.56 -59.24 -8.72
N GLY A 212 -27.77 -58.74 -8.44
CA GLY A 212 -28.88 -59.59 -8.02
C GLY A 212 -29.24 -60.56 -9.14
N THR A 213 -29.20 -61.86 -8.87
CA THR A 213 -29.58 -62.88 -9.86
C THR A 213 -31.06 -63.24 -9.81
N ASN A 214 -31.83 -62.81 -8.80
CA ASN A 214 -33.27 -63.05 -8.70
C ASN A 214 -34.02 -61.93 -7.95
N ALA A 215 -35.30 -61.72 -8.31
CA ALA A 215 -36.13 -60.57 -7.94
C ALA A 215 -36.42 -60.38 -6.43
N ASN A 216 -36.25 -61.41 -5.58
CA ASN A 216 -36.59 -61.37 -4.15
C ASN A 216 -35.48 -61.99 -3.28
N SER A 217 -34.42 -61.24 -2.99
CA SER A 217 -33.35 -61.66 -2.06
C SER A 217 -33.35 -60.74 -0.83
N ASP A 218 -33.69 -61.26 0.35
CA ASP A 218 -33.77 -60.51 1.64
C ASP A 218 -32.40 -60.12 2.25
N HIS A 219 -31.41 -59.81 1.42
CA HIS A 219 -30.06 -59.51 1.87
C HIS A 219 -29.70 -58.04 1.63
N GLY A 220 -30.03 -57.19 2.60
CA GLY A 220 -29.60 -55.79 2.65
C GLY A 220 -28.14 -55.68 3.09
N TYR A 221 -27.19 -55.78 2.17
CA TYR A 221 -25.78 -55.51 2.45
C TYR A 221 -25.42 -54.07 2.09
N SER A 222 -24.97 -53.29 3.08
CA SER A 222 -24.43 -51.94 2.87
C SER A 222 -22.90 -51.97 2.88
N ALA A 223 -22.27 -51.43 1.83
CA ALA A 223 -20.87 -51.06 1.85
C ALA A 223 -20.76 -49.54 1.90
N TYR A 224 -19.82 -49.01 2.68
CA TYR A 224 -19.53 -47.58 2.72
C TYR A 224 -18.04 -47.34 2.61
N THR A 225 -17.69 -46.17 2.09
CA THR A 225 -16.35 -45.60 2.15
C THR A 225 -16.47 -44.18 2.69
N THR A 226 -15.46 -43.73 3.41
CA THR A 226 -15.39 -42.36 3.89
C THR A 226 -14.38 -41.61 3.05
N PHE A 227 -14.81 -40.48 2.48
CA PHE A 227 -13.90 -39.46 1.97
C PHE A 227 -13.42 -38.61 3.15
N ASP A 228 -12.12 -38.57 3.35
CA ASP A 228 -11.47 -37.74 4.36
C ASP A 228 -10.23 -37.10 3.76
N ALA A 229 -10.34 -35.78 3.52
CA ALA A 229 -9.26 -34.98 2.99
C ALA A 229 -8.06 -34.89 3.95
N SER A 230 -8.29 -35.03 5.26
CA SER A 230 -7.24 -34.93 6.29
C SER A 230 -6.13 -35.98 6.11
N LYS A 231 -6.44 -37.06 5.39
CA LYS A 231 -5.51 -38.14 5.06
C LYS A 231 -4.40 -37.74 4.10
N VAL A 232 -4.59 -36.67 3.31
CA VAL A 232 -3.65 -36.27 2.26
C VAL A 232 -3.33 -34.77 2.29
N VAL A 233 -4.14 -33.95 2.97
CA VAL A 233 -3.92 -32.51 3.16
C VAL A 233 -4.34 -32.09 4.57
N PRO A 234 -3.73 -31.05 5.17
CA PRO A 234 -4.27 -30.44 6.39
C PRO A 234 -5.67 -29.88 6.15
N THR A 235 -6.57 -30.08 7.10
CA THR A 235 -7.97 -29.62 7.02
C THR A 235 -8.32 -28.71 8.19
N ALA A 236 -9.22 -27.76 7.93
CA ALA A 236 -9.88 -26.89 8.89
C ALA A 236 -11.26 -26.52 8.32
N ASP A 237 -12.05 -25.72 9.05
CA ASP A 237 -13.35 -25.23 8.56
C ASP A 237 -13.24 -24.36 7.29
N GLU A 238 -12.03 -23.91 6.94
CA GLU A 238 -11.73 -23.08 5.77
C GLU A 238 -10.36 -23.48 5.18
N ASN A 239 -10.28 -23.54 3.84
CA ASN A 239 -9.02 -23.71 3.13
C ASN A 239 -8.20 -22.41 3.18
N ARG A 240 -7.11 -22.41 3.95
CA ARG A 240 -6.21 -21.26 4.07
C ARG A 240 -4.76 -21.72 4.21
N PRO A 241 -3.79 -20.98 3.64
CA PRO A 241 -2.39 -21.17 4.00
C PRO A 241 -2.17 -20.75 5.46
N LEU A 242 -1.06 -21.18 6.06
CA LEU A 242 -0.59 -20.58 7.31
C LEU A 242 -0.41 -19.07 7.10
N ASN A 243 -0.97 -18.26 8.00
CA ASN A 243 -1.03 -16.81 7.81
C ASN A 243 -0.99 -16.05 9.15
N VAL A 244 -0.69 -14.76 9.06
CA VAL A 244 -0.79 -13.77 10.14
C VAL A 244 -1.58 -12.58 9.61
N SER A 245 -2.48 -12.03 10.44
CA SER A 245 -3.33 -10.91 10.04
C SER A 245 -2.63 -9.57 10.19
N MET A 246 -2.82 -8.71 9.19
CA MET A 246 -2.38 -7.33 9.13
C MET A 246 -3.48 -6.49 8.46
N ILE A 247 -3.48 -5.18 8.67
CA ILE A 247 -4.54 -4.30 8.14
C ILE A 247 -4.16 -3.81 6.74
N PRO A 248 -4.94 -4.08 5.69
CA PRO A 248 -4.71 -3.49 4.38
C PRO A 248 -5.02 -2.00 4.42
N VAL A 249 -4.06 -1.19 4.01
CA VAL A 249 -4.14 0.27 4.02
C VAL A 249 -3.74 0.85 2.67
N ILE A 250 -4.30 2.00 2.33
CA ILE A 250 -3.87 2.88 1.25
C ILE A 250 -3.30 4.16 1.85
N TYR A 251 -2.14 4.59 1.37
CA TYR A 251 -1.56 5.89 1.73
C TYR A 251 -2.03 6.98 0.77
N LEU A 252 -2.65 8.04 1.29
CA LEU A 252 -3.14 9.20 0.54
C LEU A 252 -2.39 10.49 0.86
N GLY A 253 -1.57 10.51 1.91
CA GLY A 253 -0.73 11.66 2.29
C GLY A 253 -1.51 12.89 2.78
N VAL A 254 -2.79 12.75 3.12
CA VAL A 254 -3.68 13.84 3.57
C VAL A 254 -4.31 13.58 4.92
#